data_AF-A0A356T2X3-F1
#
_entry.id   AF-A0A356T2X3-F1
#
_cell.length_a   1.000
_cell.length_b   1.000
_cell.length_c   1.000
_cell.angle_alpha   90.00
_cell.angle_beta   90.00
_cell.angle_gamma   90.00
#
_symmetry.space_group_name_H-M   'P 1'
#
loop_
_entity.id
_entity.type
_entity.pdbx_description
1 polymer ?
#
loop_
_entity_poly.entity_id
_entity_poly.type
_entity_poly.pdbx_seq_one_letter_code
_entity_poly.pdbx_strand_id
1 'polypeptide(L)'
;MGGAMARVIRGDGAKVIPAQVVDAHAEADQILADARARAEAIEAEARDTIEASVRATLEAELAAAWLEVEAARQAALEGAHESVAELALAVAGHLVHDAIEAEPERVRALVDDALSRVRRARAVKVRVHPEDAPALGEIDAELVPDDTLGRGDCVVESDLGEIDARLSVRLEALRRALR
;
A
#
# COMPACT_ATOMS: atom_id res chain seq x y z
N MET A 1 -55.20 75.67 -1.41
CA MET A 1 -54.05 76.58 -1.61
C MET A 1 -53.45 76.89 -0.25
N GLY A 2 -52.52 76.06 0.24
CA GLY A 2 -51.83 76.27 1.52
C GLY A 2 -50.35 76.12 1.27
N GLY A 3 -49.65 77.25 1.12
CA GLY A 3 -48.22 77.28 0.80
C GLY A 3 -47.38 76.80 1.98
N ALA A 4 -46.61 75.75 1.78
CA ALA A 4 -45.61 75.28 2.73
C ALA A 4 -44.46 76.30 2.78
N MET A 5 -44.37 77.04 3.88
CA MET A 5 -43.31 78.00 4.15
C MET A 5 -41.97 77.27 4.28
N ALA A 6 -41.07 77.48 3.32
CA ALA A 6 -39.68 77.03 3.39
C ALA A 6 -38.99 77.74 4.56
N ARG A 7 -38.45 76.96 5.51
CA ARG A 7 -37.76 77.47 6.69
C ARG A 7 -36.35 77.93 6.29
N VAL A 8 -36.18 79.24 6.07
CA VAL A 8 -34.90 79.86 5.71
C VAL A 8 -34.14 80.22 6.98
N ILE A 9 -32.98 79.61 7.19
CA ILE A 9 -32.02 79.99 8.25
C ILE A 9 -31.07 81.04 7.65
N ARG A 10 -31.10 82.26 8.19
CA ARG A 10 -30.32 83.42 7.69
C ARG A 10 -29.06 83.60 8.54
N GLY A 11 -27.88 83.46 7.92
CA GLY A 11 -26.58 83.88 8.44
C GLY A 11 -25.85 84.71 7.38
N ASP A 12 -25.18 85.78 7.81
CA ASP A 12 -24.56 86.81 6.96
C ASP A 12 -23.60 86.24 5.90
N GLY A 13 -23.84 86.59 4.63
CA GLY A 13 -22.88 86.49 3.52
C GLY A 13 -22.86 85.21 2.67
N ALA A 14 -23.60 84.16 3.01
CA ALA A 14 -23.51 82.86 2.31
C ALA A 14 -24.66 82.66 1.29
N LYS A 15 -24.34 82.17 0.08
CA LYS A 15 -25.31 81.78 -0.97
C LYS A 15 -26.36 80.84 -0.39
N VAL A 16 -27.64 81.22 -0.47
CA VAL A 16 -28.77 80.37 -0.03
C VAL A 16 -29.01 79.28 -1.07
N ILE A 17 -28.68 78.03 -0.72
CA ILE A 17 -28.94 76.85 -1.55
C ILE A 17 -30.37 76.35 -1.24
N PRO A 18 -31.18 75.97 -2.25
CA PRO A 18 -32.51 75.39 -2.01
C PRO A 18 -32.44 74.12 -1.17
N ALA A 19 -33.32 73.97 -0.18
CA ALA A 19 -33.33 72.82 0.74
C ALA A 19 -33.36 71.46 0.02
N GLN A 20 -34.09 71.36 -1.10
CA GLN A 20 -34.17 70.16 -1.94
C GLN A 20 -32.81 69.72 -2.51
N VAL A 21 -31.90 70.66 -2.75
CA VAL A 21 -30.54 70.37 -3.24
C VAL A 21 -29.64 69.90 -2.09
N VAL A 22 -29.87 70.37 -0.87
CA VAL A 22 -29.15 69.90 0.32
C VAL A 22 -29.58 68.47 0.67
N ASP A 23 -30.89 68.19 0.64
CA ASP A 23 -31.43 66.85 0.89
C ASP A 23 -30.97 65.84 -0.16
N ALA A 24 -30.94 66.22 -1.45
CA ALA A 24 -30.46 65.35 -2.52
C ALA A 24 -28.96 65.02 -2.41
N HIS A 25 -28.12 65.95 -1.95
CA HIS A 25 -26.71 65.66 -1.69
C HIS A 25 -26.54 64.73 -0.49
N ALA A 26 -27.31 64.92 0.58
CA ALA A 26 -27.28 64.03 1.74
C ALA A 26 -27.70 62.60 1.39
N GLU A 27 -28.74 62.43 0.57
CA GLU A 27 -29.17 61.13 0.06
C GLU A 27 -28.09 60.48 -0.84
N ALA A 28 -27.45 61.25 -1.72
CA ALA A 28 -26.36 60.77 -2.57
C ALA A 28 -25.15 60.33 -1.74
N ASP A 29 -24.77 61.10 -0.72
CA ASP A 29 -23.67 60.76 0.19
C ASP A 29 -23.98 59.48 0.98
N GLN A 30 -25.23 59.30 1.43
CA GLN A 30 -25.66 58.08 2.09
C GLN A 30 -25.60 56.86 1.16
N ILE A 31 -26.05 56.99 -0.10
CA ILE A 31 -25.96 55.91 -1.10
C ILE A 31 -24.50 55.54 -1.37
N LEU A 32 -23.60 56.52 -1.47
CA LEU A 32 -22.18 56.28 -1.68
C LEU A 32 -21.53 55.61 -0.45
N ALA A 33 -21.90 56.02 0.76
CA ALA A 33 -21.42 55.40 2.00
C ALA A 33 -21.88 53.94 2.10
N ASP A 34 -23.17 53.66 1.83
CA ASP A 34 -23.72 52.32 1.84
C ASP A 34 -23.09 51.43 0.75
N ALA A 35 -22.88 51.98 -0.46
CA ALA A 35 -22.23 51.26 -1.55
C ALA A 35 -20.77 50.91 -1.21
N ARG A 36 -20.02 51.81 -0.57
CA ARG A 36 -18.65 51.57 -0.10
C ARG A 36 -18.62 50.49 0.98
N ALA A 37 -19.48 50.59 1.99
CA ALA A 37 -19.56 49.60 3.06
C ALA A 37 -19.91 48.20 2.52
N ARG A 38 -20.82 48.11 1.53
CA ARG A 38 -21.13 46.85 0.86
C ARG A 38 -19.97 46.32 0.02
N ALA A 39 -19.25 47.20 -0.70
CA ALA A 39 -18.07 46.80 -1.46
C ALA A 39 -16.97 46.24 -0.54
N GLU A 40 -16.68 46.93 0.57
CA GLU A 40 -15.70 46.47 1.56
C GLU A 40 -16.10 45.12 2.18
N ALA A 41 -17.39 44.92 2.48
CA ALA A 41 -17.90 43.66 3.00
C ALA A 41 -17.76 42.51 1.99
N ILE A 42 -18.08 42.75 0.71
CA ILE A 42 -17.93 41.76 -0.36
C ILE A 42 -16.45 41.41 -0.57
N GLU A 43 -15.55 42.40 -0.53
CA GLU A 43 -14.12 42.17 -0.67
C GLU A 43 -13.54 41.36 0.50
N ALA A 44 -14.00 41.63 1.73
CA ALA A 44 -13.60 40.86 2.91
C ALA A 44 -14.10 39.41 2.82
N GLU A 45 -15.38 39.20 2.50
CA GLU A 45 -15.97 37.86 2.36
C GLU A 45 -15.31 37.07 1.22
N ALA A 46 -15.03 37.72 0.09
CA ALA A 46 -14.32 37.10 -1.03
C ALA A 46 -12.90 36.69 -0.62
N ARG A 47 -12.18 37.53 0.13
CA ARG A 47 -10.84 37.21 0.64
C ARG A 47 -10.85 36.01 1.58
N ASP A 48 -11.77 36.00 2.55
CA ASP A 48 -11.88 34.91 3.52
C ASP A 48 -12.25 33.58 2.83
N THR A 49 -13.15 33.64 1.85
CA THR A 49 -13.56 32.46 1.05
C THR A 49 -12.38 31.93 0.23
N ILE A 50 -11.62 32.81 -0.43
CA ILE A 50 -10.43 32.42 -1.18
C ILE A 50 -9.39 31.79 -0.24
N GLU A 51 -9.10 32.41 0.90
CA GLU A 51 -8.11 31.88 1.85
C GLU A 51 -8.53 30.50 2.38
N ALA A 52 -9.80 30.33 2.74
CA ALA A 52 -10.34 29.04 3.16
C ALA A 52 -10.23 27.98 2.05
N SER A 53 -10.54 28.35 0.80
CA SER A 53 -10.44 27.43 -0.35
C SER A 53 -9.00 27.02 -0.65
N VAL A 54 -8.05 27.96 -0.57
CA VAL A 54 -6.62 27.69 -0.77
C VAL A 54 -6.11 26.77 0.32
N ARG A 55 -6.47 27.04 1.57
CA ARG A 55 -6.09 26.19 2.71
C ARG A 55 -6.62 24.77 2.57
N ALA A 56 -7.91 24.62 2.25
CA ALA A 56 -8.52 23.32 2.05
C ALA A 56 -7.87 22.55 0.89
N THR A 57 -7.52 23.24 -0.20
CA THR A 57 -6.83 22.62 -1.34
C THR A 57 -5.42 22.16 -0.96
N LEU A 58 -4.65 23.00 -0.27
CA LEU A 58 -3.30 22.64 0.19
C LEU A 58 -3.33 21.47 1.19
N GLU A 59 -4.28 21.45 2.12
CA GLU A 59 -4.46 20.33 3.05
C GLU A 59 -4.80 19.03 2.31
N ALA A 60 -5.67 19.11 1.30
CA ALA A 60 -6.02 17.96 0.48
C ALA A 60 -4.82 17.46 -0.35
N GLU A 61 -4.04 18.35 -0.95
CA GLU A 61 -2.83 18.01 -1.71
C GLU A 61 -1.76 17.37 -0.82
N LEU A 62 -1.52 17.91 0.38
CA LEU A 62 -0.60 17.33 1.34
C LEU A 62 -1.05 15.95 1.81
N ALA A 63 -2.34 15.78 2.09
CA ALA A 63 -2.91 14.48 2.48
C ALA A 63 -2.76 13.45 1.36
N ALA A 64 -3.02 13.84 0.11
CA ALA A 64 -2.84 12.99 -1.07
C ALA A 64 -1.36 12.58 -1.24
N ALA A 65 -0.43 13.54 -1.17
CA ALA A 65 1.00 13.27 -1.25
C ALA A 65 1.48 12.33 -0.14
N TRP A 66 0.96 12.47 1.08
CA TRP A 66 1.28 11.56 2.19
C TRP A 66 0.80 10.13 1.93
N LEU A 67 -0.41 9.98 1.39
CA LEU A 67 -0.94 8.66 1.04
C LEU A 67 -0.11 7.99 -0.06
N GLU A 68 0.33 8.76 -1.06
CA GLU A 68 1.22 8.27 -2.12
C GLU A 68 2.57 7.80 -1.56
N VAL A 69 3.18 8.59 -0.67
CA VAL A 69 4.45 8.23 -0.03
C VAL A 69 4.31 6.96 0.82
N GLU A 70 3.23 6.84 1.61
CA GLU A 70 3.02 5.65 2.42
C GLU A 70 2.75 4.41 1.55
N ALA A 71 1.97 4.55 0.47
CA ALA A 71 1.76 3.47 -0.48
C ALA A 71 3.07 3.01 -1.14
N ALA A 72 3.92 3.95 -1.56
CA ALA A 72 5.24 3.65 -2.11
C ALA A 72 6.15 2.96 -1.09
N ARG A 73 6.10 3.40 0.18
CA ARG A 73 6.86 2.79 1.28
C ARG A 73 6.44 1.36 1.53
N GLN A 74 5.13 1.09 1.59
CA GLN A 74 4.61 -0.27 1.79
C GLN A 74 5.01 -1.20 0.63
N ALA A 75 4.83 -0.75 -0.61
CA ALA A 75 5.24 -1.53 -1.78
C ALA A 75 6.75 -1.82 -1.80
N ALA A 76 7.58 -0.86 -1.38
CA ALA A 76 9.03 -1.07 -1.26
C ALA A 76 9.39 -2.10 -0.18
N LEU A 77 8.71 -2.06 0.97
CA LEU A 77 8.91 -3.03 2.06
C LEU A 77 8.46 -4.43 1.66
N GLU A 78 7.29 -4.58 1.04
CA GLU A 78 6.79 -5.85 0.53
C GLU A 78 7.75 -6.45 -0.52
N GLY A 79 8.20 -5.63 -1.47
CA GLY A 79 9.18 -6.05 -2.48
C GLY A 79 10.53 -6.47 -1.87
N ALA A 80 10.99 -5.75 -0.83
CA ALA A 80 12.21 -6.11 -0.11
C ALA A 80 12.04 -7.43 0.65
N HIS A 81 10.91 -7.64 1.32
CA HIS A 81 10.61 -8.90 2.01
C HIS A 81 10.60 -10.09 1.03
N GLU A 82 9.95 -9.94 -0.13
CA GLU A 82 9.93 -11.00 -1.14
C GLU A 82 11.35 -11.28 -1.66
N SER A 83 12.12 -10.25 -1.98
CA SER A 83 13.50 -10.40 -2.47
C SER A 83 14.41 -11.10 -1.46
N VAL A 84 14.30 -10.76 -0.18
CA VAL A 84 15.08 -11.40 0.89
C VAL A 84 14.65 -12.85 1.08
N ALA A 85 13.35 -13.14 1.05
CA ALA A 85 12.85 -14.51 1.15
C ALA A 85 13.33 -15.37 -0.02
N GLU A 86 13.30 -14.85 -1.25
CA GLU A 86 13.83 -15.53 -2.44
C GLU A 86 15.31 -15.83 -2.32
N LEU A 87 16.11 -14.84 -1.91
CA LEU A 87 17.55 -15.02 -1.72
C LEU A 87 17.84 -16.06 -0.63
N ALA A 88 17.14 -15.98 0.51
CA ALA A 88 17.31 -16.93 1.61
C ALA A 88 16.98 -18.37 1.19
N LEU A 89 15.89 -18.56 0.43
CA LEU A 89 15.50 -19.87 -0.09
C LEU A 89 16.48 -20.40 -1.13
N ALA A 90 16.99 -19.54 -2.02
CA ALA A 90 18.00 -19.92 -3.00
C ALA A 90 19.30 -20.37 -2.30
N VAL A 91 19.76 -19.62 -1.29
CA VAL A 91 20.93 -19.98 -0.47
C VAL A 91 20.67 -21.28 0.29
N ALA A 92 19.51 -21.44 0.91
CA ALA A 92 19.15 -22.67 1.62
C ALA A 92 19.16 -23.89 0.69
N GLY A 93 18.59 -23.77 -0.51
CA GLY A 93 18.60 -24.82 -1.53
C GLY A 93 20.02 -25.21 -1.95
N HIS A 94 20.87 -24.21 -2.22
CA HIS A 94 22.27 -24.45 -2.56
C HIS A 94 23.03 -25.14 -1.42
N LEU A 95 22.89 -24.68 -0.18
CA LEU A 95 23.54 -25.29 0.99
C LEU A 95 23.07 -26.73 1.23
N VAL A 96 21.79 -27.04 1.00
CA VAL A 96 21.29 -28.41 1.12
C VAL A 96 21.89 -29.30 0.04
N HIS A 97 21.96 -28.81 -1.20
CA HIS A 97 22.57 -29.53 -2.30
C HIS A 97 24.05 -29.82 -2.01
N ASP A 98 24.83 -28.79 -1.69
CA ASP A 98 26.25 -28.93 -1.36
C ASP A 98 26.49 -29.89 -0.19
N ALA A 99 25.60 -29.88 0.82
CA ALA A 99 25.70 -30.79 1.96
C ALA A 99 25.42 -32.25 1.58
N ILE A 100 24.51 -32.49 0.64
CA ILE A 100 24.21 -33.83 0.11
C ILE A 100 25.32 -34.29 -0.84
N GLU A 101 25.91 -33.36 -1.58
CA GLU A 101 27.07 -33.66 -2.42
C GLU A 101 28.29 -34.07 -1.61
N ALA A 102 28.54 -33.37 -0.50
CA ALA A 102 29.64 -33.65 0.41
C ALA A 102 29.42 -34.93 1.25
N GLU A 103 28.18 -35.19 1.69
CA GLU A 103 27.82 -36.32 2.55
C GLU A 103 26.47 -36.92 2.11
N PRO A 104 26.48 -37.89 1.17
CA PRO A 104 25.26 -38.51 0.62
C PRO A 104 24.33 -39.15 1.67
N GLU A 105 24.88 -39.57 2.82
CA GLU A 105 24.13 -40.16 3.93
C GLU A 105 23.05 -39.23 4.49
N ARG A 106 23.21 -37.91 4.31
CA ARG A 106 22.22 -36.90 4.73
C ARG A 106 20.87 -37.04 4.02
N VAL A 107 20.84 -37.66 2.84
CA VAL A 107 19.59 -37.92 2.09
C VAL A 107 18.65 -38.83 2.88
N ARG A 108 19.18 -39.72 3.74
CA ARG A 108 18.35 -40.60 4.58
C ARG A 108 17.36 -39.83 5.44
N ALA A 109 17.81 -38.75 6.08
CA ALA A 109 16.93 -37.94 6.91
C ALA A 109 15.78 -37.31 6.11
N LEU A 110 16.04 -36.93 4.85
CA LEU A 110 15.02 -36.36 3.96
C LEU A 110 14.00 -37.39 3.51
N VAL A 111 14.44 -38.63 3.26
CA VAL A 111 13.59 -39.75 2.88
C VAL A 111 12.76 -40.24 4.06
N ASP A 112 13.37 -40.38 5.25
CA ASP A 112 12.67 -40.80 6.47
C ASP A 112 11.55 -39.81 6.85
N ASP A 113 11.78 -38.51 6.69
CA ASP A 113 10.73 -37.49 6.87
C ASP A 113 9.57 -37.68 5.88
N ALA A 114 9.86 -37.97 4.61
CA ALA A 114 8.83 -38.20 3.59
C ALA A 114 8.04 -39.50 3.87
N LEU A 115 8.73 -40.59 4.21
CA LEU A 115 8.14 -41.87 4.60
C LEU A 115 7.26 -41.74 5.85
N SER A 116 7.63 -40.85 6.78
CA SER A 116 6.85 -40.61 8.01
C SER A 116 5.41 -40.14 7.74
N ARG A 117 5.15 -39.56 6.55
CA ARG A 117 3.84 -39.06 6.12
C ARG A 117 2.94 -40.15 5.54
N VAL A 118 3.51 -41.30 5.14
CA VAL A 118 2.79 -42.44 4.55
C VAL A 118 2.81 -43.71 5.41
N ARG A 119 3.06 -43.61 6.72
CA ARG A 119 3.17 -44.77 7.65
C ARG A 119 1.98 -45.75 7.65
N ARG A 120 0.81 -45.37 7.10
CA ARG A 120 -0.38 -46.23 7.01
C ARG A 120 -0.51 -46.97 5.68
N ALA A 121 0.32 -46.63 4.70
CA ALA A 121 0.36 -47.29 3.40
C ALA A 121 0.92 -48.71 3.53
N ARG A 122 0.42 -49.63 2.70
CA ARG A 122 0.88 -51.04 2.72
C ARG A 122 2.01 -51.32 1.74
N ALA A 123 2.04 -50.57 0.64
CA ALA A 123 3.06 -50.66 -0.38
C ALA A 123 3.57 -49.25 -0.64
N VAL A 124 4.86 -49.05 -0.43
CA VAL A 124 5.52 -47.76 -0.59
C VAL A 124 6.71 -47.93 -1.51
N LYS A 125 6.80 -47.06 -2.52
CA LYS A 125 7.95 -46.92 -3.41
C LYS A 125 8.56 -45.55 -3.20
N VAL A 126 9.89 -45.49 -3.17
CA VAL A 126 10.63 -44.24 -3.03
C VAL A 126 11.52 -44.08 -4.25
N ARG A 127 11.22 -43.07 -5.05
CA ARG A 127 12.05 -42.66 -6.19
C ARG A 127 13.09 -41.66 -5.73
N VAL A 128 14.35 -41.90 -6.06
CA VAL A 128 15.51 -41.06 -5.70
C VAL A 128 16.54 -41.08 -6.81
N HIS A 129 17.45 -40.10 -6.80
CA HIS A 129 18.56 -40.10 -7.74
C HIS A 129 19.45 -41.36 -7.58
N PRO A 130 19.95 -41.96 -8.68
CA PRO A 130 20.76 -43.18 -8.62
C PRO A 130 22.04 -43.06 -7.79
N GLU A 131 22.61 -41.86 -7.65
CA GLU A 131 23.81 -41.64 -6.82
C GLU A 131 23.51 -41.59 -5.32
N ASP A 132 22.28 -41.24 -4.93
CA ASP A 132 21.89 -41.19 -3.52
C ASP A 132 21.28 -42.52 -3.04
N ALA A 133 20.79 -43.34 -3.98
CA ALA A 133 20.22 -44.66 -3.70
C ALA A 133 21.12 -45.57 -2.83
N PRO A 134 22.45 -45.67 -3.06
CA PRO A 134 23.33 -46.49 -2.22
C PRO A 134 23.41 -46.00 -0.77
N ALA A 135 23.32 -44.68 -0.53
CA ALA A 135 23.44 -44.09 0.80
C ALA A 135 22.22 -44.39 1.69
N LEU A 136 21.08 -44.71 1.07
CA LEU A 136 19.84 -45.05 1.76
C LEU A 136 19.81 -46.47 2.32
N GLY A 137 20.73 -47.36 1.92
CA GLY A 137 20.80 -48.73 2.46
C GLY A 137 19.44 -49.44 2.50
N GLU A 138 19.16 -50.16 3.59
CA GLU A 138 17.84 -50.74 3.82
C GLU A 138 16.84 -49.69 4.34
N ILE A 139 15.68 -49.62 3.69
CA ILE A 139 14.52 -48.80 4.06
C ILE A 139 13.24 -49.66 3.97
N ASP A 140 12.20 -49.26 4.69
CA ASP A 140 10.87 -49.92 4.68
C ASP A 140 10.03 -49.50 3.46
N ALA A 141 10.64 -49.55 2.27
CA ALA A 141 10.03 -49.21 0.99
C ALA A 141 10.83 -49.81 -0.19
N GLU A 142 10.20 -49.96 -1.34
CA GLU A 142 10.88 -50.32 -2.60
C GLU A 142 11.61 -49.09 -3.14
N LEU A 143 12.94 -49.16 -3.19
CA LEU A 143 13.76 -48.07 -3.73
C LEU A 143 13.82 -48.14 -5.26
N VAL A 144 13.51 -47.04 -5.93
CA VAL A 144 13.51 -46.93 -7.39
C VAL A 144 14.47 -45.82 -7.82
N PRO A 145 15.63 -46.15 -8.41
CA PRO A 145 16.51 -45.15 -8.98
C PRO A 145 15.85 -44.41 -10.16
N ASP A 146 15.93 -43.09 -10.16
CA ASP A 146 15.33 -42.21 -11.17
C ASP A 146 16.26 -41.05 -11.49
N ASP A 147 16.83 -41.04 -12.70
CA ASP A 147 17.79 -40.04 -13.17
C ASP A 147 17.14 -38.70 -13.55
N THR A 148 15.82 -38.61 -13.54
CA THR A 148 15.09 -37.35 -13.74
C THR A 148 15.01 -36.50 -12.47
N LEU A 149 15.34 -37.09 -11.31
CA LEU A 149 15.36 -36.41 -10.02
C LEU A 149 16.74 -35.81 -9.73
N GLY A 150 16.78 -34.64 -9.09
CA GLY A 150 18.05 -34.08 -8.62
C GLY A 150 18.60 -34.85 -7.42
N ARG A 151 19.90 -34.69 -7.13
CA ARG A 151 20.45 -35.21 -5.87
C ARG A 151 19.76 -34.57 -4.67
N GLY A 152 19.35 -35.40 -3.71
CA GLY A 152 18.56 -35.01 -2.54
C GLY A 152 17.05 -34.93 -2.76
N ASP A 153 16.57 -35.08 -3.99
CA ASP A 153 15.15 -35.19 -4.28
C ASP A 153 14.64 -36.59 -3.96
N CYS A 154 13.41 -36.67 -3.45
CA CYS A 154 12.69 -37.92 -3.36
C CYS A 154 11.20 -37.75 -3.68
N VAL A 155 10.62 -38.79 -4.28
CA VAL A 155 9.17 -38.88 -4.51
C VAL A 155 8.70 -40.19 -3.90
N VAL A 156 7.65 -40.12 -3.08
CA VAL A 156 7.11 -41.28 -2.37
C VAL A 156 5.77 -41.65 -2.99
N GLU A 157 5.71 -42.82 -3.60
CA GLU A 157 4.48 -43.37 -4.17
C GLU A 157 3.91 -44.44 -3.25
N SER A 158 2.62 -44.40 -3.00
CA SER A 158 1.92 -45.37 -2.15
C SER A 158 0.55 -45.74 -2.70
N ASP A 159 -0.06 -46.77 -2.13
CA ASP A 159 -1.46 -47.15 -2.40
C ASP A 159 -2.47 -46.06 -2.04
N LEU A 160 -2.07 -45.07 -1.24
CA LEU A 160 -2.90 -43.93 -0.84
C LEU A 160 -2.68 -42.68 -1.71
N GLY A 161 -1.65 -42.68 -2.57
CA GLY A 161 -1.28 -41.56 -3.43
C GLY A 161 0.23 -41.28 -3.48
N GLU A 162 0.59 -40.24 -4.22
CA GLU A 162 1.96 -39.78 -4.43
C GLU A 162 2.25 -38.54 -3.58
N ILE A 163 3.41 -38.53 -2.93
CA ILE A 163 3.96 -37.38 -2.21
C ILE A 163 5.23 -36.93 -2.93
N ASP A 164 5.14 -35.77 -3.57
CA ASP A 164 6.30 -35.07 -4.11
C ASP A 164 7.06 -34.41 -2.96
N ALA A 165 8.22 -34.97 -2.63
CA ALA A 165 9.10 -34.48 -1.59
C ALA A 165 10.44 -33.98 -2.15
N ARG A 166 10.44 -33.53 -3.41
CA ARG A 166 11.58 -32.84 -4.03
C ARG A 166 11.96 -31.59 -3.23
N LEU A 167 13.23 -31.25 -3.22
CA LEU A 167 13.77 -30.09 -2.51
C LEU A 167 13.08 -28.80 -2.99
N SER A 168 12.81 -28.69 -4.30
CA SER A 168 12.07 -27.57 -4.88
C SER A 168 10.66 -27.42 -4.28
N VAL A 169 9.93 -28.52 -4.09
CA VAL A 169 8.59 -28.51 -3.47
C VAL A 169 8.66 -28.16 -1.98
N ARG A 170 9.67 -28.65 -1.26
CA ARG A 170 9.90 -28.30 0.15
C ARG A 170 10.21 -26.81 0.32
N LEU A 171 11.08 -26.26 -0.53
CA LEU A 171 11.43 -24.84 -0.52
C LEU A 171 10.23 -23.96 -0.89
N GLU A 172 9.40 -24.38 -1.84
CA GLU A 172 8.15 -23.69 -2.18
C GLU A 172 7.15 -23.70 -1.02
N ALA A 173 7.04 -24.80 -0.27
CA ALA A 173 6.23 -24.85 0.94
C ALA A 173 6.74 -23.88 2.02
N LEU A 174 8.07 -23.78 2.20
CA LEU A 174 8.68 -22.78 3.09
C LEU A 174 8.44 -21.34 2.60
N ARG A 175 8.52 -21.08 1.28
CA ARG A 175 8.19 -19.79 0.69
C ARG A 175 6.79 -19.33 1.07
N ARG A 176 5.81 -20.24 1.02
CA ARG A 176 4.42 -19.94 1.38
C ARG A 176 4.23 -19.67 2.87
N ALA A 177 5.07 -20.24 3.74
CA ALA A 177 5.02 -20.00 5.18
C ALA A 177 5.72 -18.69 5.58
N LEU A 178 6.57 -18.12 4.72
CA LEU A 178 7.24 -16.83 4.91
C LEU A 178 6.44 -15.64 4.39
N ARG A 179 5.35 -15.89 3.65
CA ARG A 179 4.38 -14.89 3.19
C ARG A 179 3.27 -14.72 4.21
#